data_AF-A0A151IKP8-F1
#
_entry.id   AF-A0A151IKP8-F1
#
_cell.length_a   1.000
_cell.length_b   1.000
_cell.length_c   1.000
_cell.angle_alpha   90.00
_cell.angle_beta   90.00
_cell.angle_gamma   90.00
#
_symmetry.space_group_name_H-M   'P 1'
#
loop_
_entity.id
_entity.type
_entity.pdbx_description
1 polymer ?
#
loop_
_entity_poly.entity_id
_entity_poly.type
_entity_poly.pdbx_seq_one_letter_code
_entity_poly.pdbx_strand_id
1 'polypeptide(L)'
;MKIQNIPFSPGMLEDIFLILESRMNDMEEKSKLCCLVFDEMSIEPKIEYDRGSDSNIGYCTLPALPTEASKALLFLVAGICKRYKQVLAYHFTSASTDNVAAKNFILTLLEKCEASKLHVLVLVCDMGNRGILNQLGFSCRKDDIQYSILLSANKEADLCILYCIRIYF
;
A
#
# COMPACT_ATOMS: atom_id res chain seq x y z
N MET A 1 -7.75 9.39 29.22
CA MET A 1 -6.47 9.66 28.53
C MET A 1 -6.77 9.69 27.04
N LYS A 2 -6.85 10.88 26.43
CA LYS A 2 -7.09 10.97 24.97
C LYS A 2 -5.72 10.87 24.28
N ILE A 3 -5.58 9.91 23.35
CA ILE A 3 -4.39 9.79 22.49
C ILE A 3 -4.54 10.86 21.39
N GLN A 4 -4.32 12.13 21.75
CA GLN A 4 -4.51 13.27 20.83
C GLN A 4 -3.23 13.69 20.11
N ASN A 5 -2.07 13.11 20.45
CA ASN A 5 -0.78 13.62 20.03
C ASN A 5 -0.13 12.84 18.87
N ILE A 6 -0.88 11.94 18.22
CA ILE A 6 -0.41 11.19 17.04
C ILE A 6 -1.50 11.31 15.97
N PRO A 7 -1.43 12.32 15.09
CA PRO A 7 -2.40 12.49 14.03
C PRO A 7 -2.18 11.42 12.96
N PHE A 8 -3.20 10.61 12.68
CA PHE A 8 -3.20 9.69 11.55
C PHE A 8 -4.10 10.26 10.48
N SER A 9 -3.51 10.92 9.47
CA SER A 9 -4.24 11.33 8.28
C SER A 9 -4.20 10.24 7.21
N PRO A 10 -5.22 10.17 6.32
CA PRO A 10 -5.16 9.30 5.15
C PRO A 10 -3.95 9.65 4.28
N GLY A 11 -3.39 8.64 3.62
CA GLY A 11 -2.15 8.74 2.87
C GLY A 11 -1.04 7.89 3.45
N MET A 12 0.20 8.29 3.16
CA MET A 12 1.41 7.65 3.69
C MET A 12 1.63 8.04 5.15
N LEU A 13 1.91 7.05 5.98
CA LEU A 13 2.18 7.22 7.39
C LEU A 13 3.68 7.49 7.61
N GLU A 14 4.11 8.73 7.40
CA GLU A 14 5.52 9.14 7.49
C GLU A 14 6.18 8.79 8.84
N ASP A 15 5.46 8.99 9.95
CA ASP A 15 5.95 8.63 11.29
C ASP A 15 6.27 7.13 11.41
N ILE A 16 5.48 6.29 10.75
CA ILE A 16 5.69 4.85 10.73
C ILE A 16 6.92 4.50 9.87
N PHE A 17 7.11 5.18 8.74
CA PHE A 17 8.31 5.00 7.92
C PHE A 17 9.58 5.35 8.70
N LEU A 18 9.59 6.45 9.46
CA LEU A 18 10.73 6.83 10.30
C LEU A 18 11.06 5.76 11.35
N ILE A 19 10.05 5.22 12.03
CA ILE A 19 10.24 4.15 13.02
C ILE A 19 10.74 2.86 12.34
N LEU A 20 10.18 2.52 11.18
CA LEU A 20 10.59 1.34 10.42
C LEU A 20 12.02 1.46 9.91
N GLU A 21 12.42 2.62 9.37
CA GLU A 21 13.77 2.85 8.87
C GLU A 21 14.81 2.65 9.99
N SER A 22 14.55 3.22 11.18
CA SER A 22 15.41 3.01 12.35
C SER A 22 15.54 1.52 12.68
N ARG A 23 14.44 0.76 12.58
CA ARG A 23 14.45 -0.69 12.85
C ARG A 23 15.16 -1.48 11.74
N MET A 24 15.01 -1.09 10.48
CA MET A 24 15.64 -1.76 9.34
C MET A 24 17.16 -1.56 9.34
N ASN A 25 17.67 -0.46 9.89
CA ASN A 25 19.11 -0.21 10.03
C ASN A 25 19.82 -1.27 10.86
N ASP A 26 19.15 -1.80 11.89
CA ASP A 26 19.71 -2.83 12.78
C ASP A 26 19.48 -4.26 12.28
N MET A 27 18.77 -4.42 11.15
CA MET A 27 18.41 -5.73 10.60
C MET A 27 19.37 -6.21 9.52
N GLU A 28 19.61 -7.53 9.50
CA GLU A 28 20.33 -8.18 8.41
C GLU A 28 19.60 -8.01 7.07
N GLU A 29 20.37 -7.97 5.98
CA GLU A 29 19.85 -7.73 4.62
C GLU A 29 18.71 -8.69 4.22
N LYS A 30 18.86 -9.97 4.53
CA LYS A 30 17.82 -10.98 4.28
C LYS A 30 16.52 -10.71 5.04
N SER A 31 16.61 -10.08 6.20
CA SER A 31 15.45 -9.77 7.05
C SER A 31 14.69 -8.52 6.59
N LYS A 32 15.30 -7.70 5.72
CA LYS A 32 14.67 -6.54 5.08
C LYS A 32 13.77 -6.90 3.90
N LEU A 33 13.90 -8.13 3.39
CA LEU A 33 13.02 -8.67 2.35
C LEU A 33 11.58 -8.77 2.85
N CYS A 34 10.67 -8.13 2.14
CA CYS A 34 9.28 -8.01 2.54
C CYS A 34 8.31 -8.17 1.36
N CYS A 35 7.04 -8.40 1.70
CA CYS A 35 5.93 -8.35 0.78
C CYS A 35 5.02 -7.16 1.12
N LEU A 36 4.50 -6.52 0.08
CA LEU A 36 3.50 -5.48 0.19
C LEU A 36 2.13 -6.11 -0.08
N VAL A 37 1.28 -6.06 0.93
CA VAL A 37 -0.09 -6.58 0.92
C VAL A 37 -1.04 -5.39 0.89
N PHE A 38 -2.04 -5.45 0.02
CA PHE A 38 -3.08 -4.44 0.01
C PHE A 38 -4.46 -5.04 -0.18
N ASP A 39 -5.42 -4.46 0.53
CA ASP A 39 -6.79 -4.96 0.58
C ASP A 39 -7.80 -3.81 0.74
N GLU A 40 -9.03 -4.03 0.27
CA GLU A 40 -10.14 -3.10 0.39
C GLU A 40 -11.14 -3.60 1.45
N MET A 41 -11.48 -2.74 2.41
CA MET A 41 -12.49 -3.02 3.42
C MET A 41 -13.69 -2.09 3.24
N SER A 42 -14.91 -2.64 3.21
CA SER A 42 -16.13 -1.84 3.18
C SER A 42 -16.32 -1.07 4.49
N ILE A 43 -16.66 0.21 4.38
CA ILE A 43 -16.98 1.09 5.51
C ILE A 43 -18.39 1.68 5.32
N GLU A 44 -19.00 2.11 6.42
CA GLU A 44 -20.26 2.86 6.33
C GLU A 44 -19.98 4.24 5.75
N PRO A 45 -20.64 4.63 4.63
CA PRO A 45 -20.53 5.98 4.09
C PRO A 45 -21.05 6.97 5.12
N LYS A 46 -20.14 7.80 5.64
CA LYS A 46 -20.48 8.85 6.58
C LYS A 46 -19.45 9.96 6.55
N ILE A 47 -19.92 11.19 6.55
CA ILE A 47 -19.08 12.37 6.71
C ILE A 47 -19.20 12.85 8.16
N GLU A 48 -18.09 12.83 8.89
CA GLU A 48 -18.02 13.31 10.26
C GLU A 48 -16.96 14.41 10.38
N TYR A 49 -17.31 15.48 11.09
CA TYR A 49 -16.35 16.52 11.41
C TYR A 49 -15.53 16.11 12.63
N ASP A 50 -14.24 15.93 12.43
CA ASP A 50 -13.30 15.66 13.51
C ASP A 50 -12.74 16.98 14.06
N ARG A 51 -13.03 17.24 15.34
CA ARG A 51 -12.53 18.41 16.06
C ARG A 51 -11.03 18.35 16.32
N GLY A 52 -10.41 17.17 16.27
CA GLY A 52 -8.98 17.00 16.48
C GLY A 52 -8.14 17.48 15.30
N SER A 53 -8.55 17.10 14.08
CA SER A 53 -7.91 17.52 12.82
C SER A 53 -8.50 18.79 12.21
N ASP A 54 -9.58 19.35 12.81
CA ASP A 54 -10.34 20.49 12.29
C ASP A 54 -10.77 20.26 10.82
N SER A 55 -11.19 19.02 10.52
CA SER A 55 -11.46 18.60 9.16
C SER A 55 -12.63 17.61 9.07
N ASN A 56 -13.26 17.57 7.91
CA ASN A 56 -14.30 16.57 7.62
C ASN A 56 -13.65 15.28 7.13
N ILE A 57 -13.88 14.19 7.87
CA ILE A 57 -13.44 12.84 7.55
C ILE A 57 -14.60 12.10 6.86
N GLY A 58 -14.28 11.21 5.91
CA GLY A 58 -15.28 10.42 5.17
C GLY A 58 -15.31 10.71 3.68
N TYR A 59 -14.52 11.66 3.20
CA TYR A 59 -14.32 11.88 1.77
C TYR A 59 -13.26 10.94 1.18
N CYS A 60 -13.40 10.63 -0.11
CA CYS A 60 -12.38 9.93 -0.87
C CYS A 60 -11.07 10.73 -0.88
N THR A 61 -9.95 10.00 -0.79
CA THR A 61 -8.61 10.58 -0.62
C THR A 61 -7.67 10.32 -1.80
N LEU A 62 -7.99 9.34 -2.64
CA LEU A 62 -7.39 9.22 -3.97
C LEU A 62 -8.05 10.22 -4.93
N PRO A 63 -7.34 10.72 -5.96
CA PRO A 63 -7.80 11.79 -6.84
C PRO A 63 -9.15 11.45 -7.48
N ALA A 64 -10.19 11.92 -6.82
CA ALA A 64 -11.56 11.98 -7.27
C ALA A 64 -12.15 13.23 -6.63
N LEU A 65 -13.19 13.78 -7.26
CA LEU A 65 -14.03 14.82 -6.68
C LEU A 65 -14.46 14.42 -5.26
N PRO A 66 -14.68 15.38 -4.34
CA PRO A 66 -15.08 15.10 -2.96
C PRO A 66 -16.38 14.29 -2.98
N THR A 67 -16.21 12.99 -2.81
CA THR A 67 -17.24 11.97 -2.86
C THR A 67 -17.15 11.20 -1.56
N GLU A 68 -18.30 10.81 -1.04
CA GLU A 68 -18.37 10.01 0.17
C GLU A 68 -17.70 8.66 -0.06
N ALA A 69 -16.81 8.30 0.87
CA ALA A 69 -16.09 7.05 0.80
C ALA A 69 -16.97 5.91 1.32
N SER A 70 -16.95 4.78 0.61
CA SER A 70 -17.64 3.55 1.01
C SER A 70 -16.66 2.41 1.28
N LYS A 71 -15.38 2.62 1.00
CA LYS A 71 -14.31 1.65 1.21
C LYS A 71 -13.06 2.31 1.76
N ALA A 72 -12.26 1.52 2.48
CA ALA A 72 -10.92 1.85 2.91
C ALA A 72 -9.92 0.89 2.25
N LEU A 73 -9.00 1.43 1.46
CA LEU A 73 -7.88 0.73 0.87
C LEU A 73 -6.68 0.80 1.82
N LEU A 74 -6.19 -0.35 2.26
CA LEU A 74 -5.10 -0.46 3.23
C LEU A 74 -3.84 -1.03 2.56
N PHE A 75 -2.68 -0.51 2.92
CA PHE A 75 -1.38 -1.00 2.48
C PHE A 75 -0.54 -1.42 3.68
N LEU A 76 -0.15 -2.68 3.71
CA LEU A 76 0.59 -3.31 4.79
C LEU A 76 1.85 -3.98 4.25
N VAL A 77 2.97 -3.78 4.92
CA VAL A 77 4.20 -4.54 4.66
C VAL A 77 4.30 -5.70 5.63
N ALA A 78 4.73 -6.86 5.14
CA ALA A 78 5.04 -8.01 5.96
C ALA A 78 6.41 -8.60 5.60
N GLY A 79 7.22 -8.88 6.62
CA GLY A 79 8.55 -9.48 6.41
C GLY A 79 8.45 -10.94 5.95
N ILE A 80 9.32 -11.32 5.00
CA ILE A 80 9.38 -12.67 4.45
C ILE A 80 10.22 -13.57 5.38
N CYS A 81 11.44 -13.16 5.69
CA CYS A 81 12.36 -13.94 6.52
C CYS A 81 12.10 -13.78 8.03
N LYS A 82 11.65 -12.59 8.45
CA LYS A 82 11.29 -12.29 9.84
C LYS A 82 9.83 -11.88 9.91
N ARG A 83 9.13 -12.36 10.94
CA ARG A 83 7.73 -12.01 11.16
C ARG A 83 7.63 -10.60 11.73
N TYR A 84 7.30 -9.65 10.88
CA TYR A 84 6.79 -8.35 11.25
C TYR A 84 5.68 -7.95 10.28
N LYS A 85 4.74 -7.14 10.75
CA LYS A 85 3.65 -6.59 9.95
C LYS A 85 3.46 -5.14 10.35
N GLN A 86 3.37 -4.23 9.39
CA GLN A 86 3.17 -2.82 9.67
C GLN A 86 2.31 -2.19 8.58
N VAL A 87 1.32 -1.40 8.97
CA VAL A 87 0.53 -0.60 8.03
C VAL A 87 1.36 0.61 7.64
N LEU A 88 1.51 0.83 6.33
CA LEU A 88 2.32 1.92 5.76
C LEU A 88 1.45 3.08 5.27
N ALA A 89 0.28 2.77 4.74
CA ALA A 89 -0.61 3.77 4.19
C ALA A 89 -2.05 3.27 4.19
N TYR A 90 -2.98 4.22 4.18
CA TYR A 90 -4.39 3.93 3.99
C TYR A 90 -5.07 5.05 3.22
N HIS A 91 -6.05 4.70 2.41
CA HIS A 91 -6.81 5.64 1.61
C HIS A 91 -8.29 5.31 1.67
N PHE A 92 -9.13 6.34 1.70
CA PHE A 92 -10.56 6.20 1.50
C PHE A 92 -10.90 6.25 0.01
N THR A 93 -11.71 5.29 -0.44
CA THR A 93 -12.15 5.14 -1.82
C THR A 93 -13.67 4.98 -1.90
N SER A 94 -14.23 5.31 -3.05
CA SER A 94 -15.64 5.06 -3.35
C SER A 94 -15.82 3.62 -3.82
N ALA A 95 -17.05 3.25 -4.22
CA ALA A 95 -17.33 1.89 -4.68
C ALA A 95 -16.42 1.44 -5.85
N SER A 96 -16.00 2.39 -6.69
CA SER A 96 -15.06 2.18 -7.79
C SER A 96 -13.76 2.96 -7.55
N THR A 97 -12.69 2.24 -7.17
CA THR A 97 -11.35 2.79 -7.03
C THR A 97 -10.79 3.17 -8.41
N ASP A 98 -10.22 4.37 -8.54
CA ASP A 98 -9.44 4.73 -9.74
C ASP A 98 -8.15 3.92 -9.78
N ASN A 99 -8.12 2.94 -10.67
CA ASN A 99 -6.99 2.01 -10.83
C ASN A 99 -5.69 2.73 -11.24
N VAL A 100 -5.79 3.86 -11.97
CA VAL A 100 -4.60 4.61 -12.41
C VAL A 100 -3.99 5.33 -11.21
N ALA A 101 -4.82 5.99 -10.42
CA ALA A 101 -4.40 6.63 -9.19
C ALA A 101 -3.80 5.64 -8.18
N ALA A 102 -4.47 4.49 -7.98
CA ALA A 102 -3.98 3.45 -7.09
C ALA A 102 -2.64 2.87 -7.56
N LYS A 103 -2.46 2.64 -8.87
CA LYS A 103 -1.16 2.24 -9.44
C LYS A 103 -0.07 3.27 -9.11
N ASN A 104 -0.32 4.55 -9.41
CA ASN A 104 0.68 5.60 -9.19
C ASN A 104 1.06 5.70 -7.71
N PHE A 105 0.06 5.54 -6.82
CA PHE A 105 0.30 5.48 -5.39
C PHE A 105 1.16 4.26 -4.99
N ILE A 106 0.86 3.07 -5.50
CA ILE A 106 1.66 1.86 -5.23
C ILE A 106 3.11 2.06 -5.69
N LEU A 107 3.35 2.64 -6.87
CA LEU A 107 4.71 2.92 -7.36
C LEU A 107 5.44 3.88 -6.43
N THR A 108 4.78 4.97 -6.01
CA THR A 108 5.34 5.93 -5.05
C THR A 108 5.63 5.26 -3.70
N LEU A 109 4.77 4.36 -3.25
CA LEU A 109 4.94 3.61 -2.01
C LEU A 109 6.13 2.65 -2.09
N LEU A 110 6.31 1.97 -3.22
CA LEU A 110 7.47 1.10 -3.46
C LEU A 110 8.78 1.90 -3.43
N GLU A 111 8.82 3.06 -4.09
CA GLU A 111 9.98 3.97 -4.04
C GLU A 111 10.31 4.40 -2.61
N LYS A 112 9.28 4.73 -1.82
CA LYS A 112 9.45 5.11 -0.40
C LYS A 112 9.92 3.94 0.47
N CYS A 113 9.42 2.73 0.22
CA CYS A 113 9.89 1.52 0.89
C CYS A 113 11.38 1.27 0.62
N GLU A 114 11.80 1.34 -0.64
CA GLU A 114 13.21 1.15 -1.01
C GLU A 114 14.11 2.21 -0.37
N ALA A 115 13.67 3.48 -0.35
CA ALA A 115 14.39 4.56 0.35
C ALA A 115 14.54 4.27 1.86
N SER A 116 13.58 3.56 2.46
CA SER A 116 13.56 3.18 3.88
C SER A 116 14.23 1.81 4.14
N LYS A 117 14.96 1.25 3.16
CA LYS A 117 15.62 -0.07 3.22
C LYS A 117 14.66 -1.24 3.42
N LEU A 118 13.42 -1.11 2.95
CA LEU A 118 12.44 -2.18 2.86
C LEU A 118 12.43 -2.69 1.42
N HIS A 119 12.98 -3.89 1.22
CA HIS A 119 13.08 -4.48 -0.12
C HIS A 119 11.81 -5.27 -0.44
N VAL A 120 10.96 -4.72 -1.30
CA VAL A 120 9.64 -5.32 -1.60
C VAL A 120 9.78 -6.29 -2.78
N LEU A 121 9.67 -7.59 -2.51
CA LEU A 121 9.79 -8.65 -3.52
C LEU A 121 8.46 -9.21 -4.01
N VAL A 122 7.39 -9.04 -3.23
CA VAL A 122 6.10 -9.69 -3.52
C VAL A 122 4.97 -8.69 -3.30
N LEU A 123 4.05 -8.63 -4.26
CA LEU A 123 2.74 -8.01 -4.09
C LEU A 123 1.69 -9.07 -3.79
N VAL A 124 0.83 -8.77 -2.83
CA VAL A 124 -0.29 -9.64 -2.45
C VAL A 124 -1.56 -8.82 -2.43
N CYS A 125 -2.59 -9.31 -3.11
CA CYS A 125 -3.92 -8.68 -3.11
C CYS A 125 -5.03 -9.71 -3.34
N ASP A 126 -6.25 -9.31 -3.02
CA ASP A 126 -7.46 -10.08 -3.33
C ASP A 126 -7.89 -9.94 -4.82
N MET A 127 -8.82 -10.80 -5.26
CA MET A 127 -9.42 -10.84 -6.59
C MET A 127 -10.20 -9.59 -6.97
N GLY A 128 -10.64 -8.77 -6.00
CA GLY A 128 -11.27 -7.47 -6.27
C GLY A 128 -10.37 -6.52 -7.07
N ASN A 129 -9.04 -6.64 -6.92
CA ASN A 129 -8.06 -5.66 -7.39
C ASN A 129 -7.46 -5.95 -8.77
N ARG A 130 -8.17 -6.72 -9.61
CA ARG A 130 -7.71 -7.07 -10.98
C ARG A 130 -7.42 -5.85 -11.86
N GLY A 131 -8.16 -4.75 -11.69
CA GLY A 131 -7.94 -3.52 -12.45
C GLY A 131 -6.56 -2.92 -12.19
N ILE A 132 -6.16 -2.85 -10.91
CA ILE A 132 -4.85 -2.35 -10.47
C ILE A 132 -3.73 -3.25 -11.00
N LEU A 133 -3.89 -4.58 -10.89
CA LEU A 133 -2.91 -5.55 -11.39
C LEU A 133 -2.66 -5.43 -12.89
N ASN A 134 -3.73 -5.30 -13.69
CA ASN A 134 -3.62 -5.11 -15.13
C ASN A 134 -2.86 -3.81 -15.48
N GLN A 135 -3.11 -2.73 -14.72
CA GLN A 135 -2.41 -1.45 -14.91
C GLN A 135 -0.92 -1.54 -14.54
N LEU A 136 -0.56 -2.37 -13.56
CA LEU A 136 0.83 -2.66 -13.18
C LEU A 136 1.55 -3.57 -14.19
N GLY A 137 0.83 -4.15 -15.15
CA GLY A 137 1.39 -5.04 -16.17
C GLY A 137 1.36 -6.52 -15.77
N PHE A 138 0.62 -6.89 -14.72
CA PHE A 138 0.36 -8.31 -14.43
C PHE A 138 -0.78 -8.82 -15.33
N SER A 139 -0.58 -9.97 -15.94
CA SER A 139 -1.59 -10.66 -16.74
C SER A 139 -1.80 -12.07 -16.20
N CYS A 140 -3.05 -12.50 -16.14
CA CYS A 140 -3.42 -13.87 -15.76
C CYS A 140 -4.33 -14.50 -16.82
N ARG A 141 -4.11 -14.16 -18.10
CA ARG A 141 -4.82 -14.78 -19.21
C ARG A 141 -4.26 -16.17 -19.44
N LYS A 142 -5.11 -17.10 -19.89
CA LYS A 142 -4.70 -18.50 -20.13
C LYS A 142 -3.50 -18.62 -21.07
N ASP A 143 -3.37 -17.69 -22.02
CA ASP A 143 -2.34 -17.69 -23.06
C ASP A 143 -1.15 -16.77 -22.74
N ASP A 144 -1.26 -15.92 -21.69
CA ASP A 144 -0.24 -14.94 -21.33
C ASP A 144 -0.28 -14.66 -19.82
N ILE A 145 0.49 -15.47 -19.08
CA ILE A 145 0.61 -15.39 -17.61
C ILE A 145 1.89 -14.61 -17.28
N GLN A 146 1.70 -13.37 -16.82
CA GLN A 146 2.78 -12.52 -16.34
C GLN A 146 2.63 -12.31 -14.83
N TYR A 147 3.45 -13.03 -14.06
CA TYR A 147 3.48 -12.98 -12.59
C TYR A 147 4.62 -12.11 -12.04
N SER A 148 5.52 -11.63 -12.91
CA SER A 148 6.64 -10.78 -12.56
C SER A 148 6.67 -9.51 -13.41
N ILE A 149 7.04 -8.42 -12.75
CA ILE A 149 7.38 -7.15 -13.39
C ILE A 149 8.73 -6.69 -12.86
N LEU A 150 9.45 -5.93 -13.69
CA LEU A 150 10.70 -5.29 -13.30
C LEU A 150 10.40 -3.87 -12.85
N LEU A 151 10.72 -3.56 -11.60
CA LEU A 151 10.65 -2.20 -11.11
C LEU A 151 12.00 -1.52 -11.37
N SER A 152 12.00 -0.45 -12.16
CA SER A 152 13.22 0.32 -12.50
C SER A 152 13.72 1.24 -11.38
N ALA A 153 13.33 0.98 -10.12
CA ALA A 153 13.69 1.84 -8.99
C ALA A 153 15.19 1.79 -8.64
N ASN A 154 15.98 0.94 -9.32
CA ASN A 154 17.41 0.80 -9.05
C ASN A 154 18.24 0.80 -10.34
N LYS A 155 19.17 1.76 -10.45
CA LYS A 155 20.17 1.81 -11.53
C LYS A 155 21.44 1.03 -11.18
N GLU A 156 21.60 0.57 -9.94
CA GLU A 156 22.84 -0.06 -9.47
C GLU A 156 22.71 -1.37 -8.70
N ALA A 157 21.51 -1.84 -8.33
CA ALA A 157 21.36 -3.17 -7.73
C ALA A 157 20.13 -3.90 -8.27
N ASP A 158 20.39 -5.13 -8.71
CA ASP A 158 19.51 -6.28 -8.96
C ASP A 158 18.02 -6.03 -9.24
N LEU A 159 17.59 -6.58 -10.39
CA LEU A 159 16.20 -6.82 -10.76
C LEU A 159 15.30 -7.11 -9.54
N CYS A 160 14.50 -6.12 -9.11
CA CYS A 160 13.40 -6.37 -8.19
C CYS A 160 12.26 -7.02 -9.00
N ILE A 161 12.25 -8.35 -8.98
CA ILE A 161 11.19 -9.16 -9.58
C ILE A 161 10.03 -9.20 -8.59
N LEU A 162 8.97 -8.47 -8.93
CA LEU A 162 7.80 -8.39 -8.07
C LEU A 162 6.84 -9.54 -8.38
N TYR A 163 6.71 -10.50 -7.47
CA TYR A 163 5.79 -11.63 -7.64
C TYR A 163 4.38 -11.26 -7.17
N CYS A 164 3.35 -11.54 -7.97
CA CYS A 164 1.96 -11.42 -7.54
C CYS A 164 1.45 -12.74 -6.97
N ILE A 165 1.14 -12.79 -5.67
CA ILE A 165 0.46 -13.94 -5.04
C ILE A 165 -1.01 -13.59 -4.81
N ARG A 166 -1.90 -14.41 -5.38
CA ARG A 166 -3.35 -14.33 -5.13
C ARG A 166 -3.72 -15.25 -3.99
N ILE A 167 -4.43 -14.71 -3.00
CA ILE A 167 -4.96 -15.49 -1.88
C ILE A 167 -6.46 -15.69 -2.11
N TYR A 168 -6.93 -16.93 -2.01
CA TYR A 168 -8.35 -17.25 -1.95
C TYR A 168 -8.76 -17.23 -0.48
N PHE A 169 -9.71 -16.38 -0.11
CA PHE A 169 -10.41 -16.45 1.17
C PHE A 169 -11.77 -17.14 1.00
#